data_AF-A0A9P0HXP5-F1
#
_entry.id   AF-A0A9P0HXP5-F1
#
_cell.length_a   1.000
_cell.length_b   1.000
_cell.length_c   1.000
_cell.angle_alpha   90.00
_cell.angle_beta   90.00
_cell.angle_gamma   90.00
#
_symmetry.space_group_name_H-M   'P 1'
#
loop_
_entity.id
_entity.type
_entity.pdbx_description
1 polymer ?
#
loop_
_entity_poly.entity_id
_entity_poly.type
_entity_poly.pdbx_seq_one_letter_code
_entity_poly.pdbx_strand_id
1 'polypeptide(L)'
;MPRCSKRTRSGAPANGGEVLSGATAIDDHHHHKRSRNSSSRRHSKSEDTSFSVKKCLAWFKEYTTASEPDVLGPEGMEKFCQDIGVDPENVVMLVIAYKMGAKQMGFFTQEEWLKGLTDLQCDSAHKLQNKLENLRSLLNDPYIFKAIYRYSYDFARDKDQRSLETGTARALLGVLLPRWALRPALSDFLARERRYRVVNRDQWCNILEFSRTVDTQLNSYDADGAWPVMLDEFVEWLRAERAGDAAMPAAS
;
A
#
# COMPACT_ATOMS: atom_id res chain seq x y z
N MET A 1 -15.11 -34.04 40.44
CA MET A 1 -15.92 -35.24 40.79
C MET A 1 -17.09 -34.80 41.66
N PRO A 2 -18.25 -35.48 41.69
CA PRO A 2 -18.83 -36.50 40.79
C PRO A 2 -20.25 -36.03 40.31
N ARG A 3 -21.12 -36.71 39.54
CA ARG A 3 -21.47 -38.12 39.38
C ARG A 3 -22.06 -38.40 38.00
N CYS A 4 -21.73 -39.60 37.54
CA CYS A 4 -22.29 -40.35 36.44
C CYS A 4 -23.65 -41.01 36.83
N SER A 5 -24.47 -41.35 35.84
CA SER A 5 -25.47 -42.44 35.85
C SER A 5 -25.60 -42.93 34.38
N LYS A 6 -25.09 -44.12 34.00
CA LYS A 6 -25.74 -45.46 33.98
C LYS A 6 -27.12 -45.42 33.29
N ARG A 7 -27.52 -46.29 32.34
CA ARG A 7 -27.10 -47.67 32.01
C ARG A 7 -27.87 -48.17 30.75
N THR A 8 -27.27 -49.13 30.02
CA THR A 8 -27.87 -50.33 29.32
C THR A 8 -28.79 -50.11 28.10
N ARG A 9 -28.79 -50.95 27.04
CA ARG A 9 -28.91 -52.43 27.06
C ARG A 9 -28.48 -53.08 25.72
N SER A 10 -28.05 -54.34 25.83
CA SER A 10 -27.56 -55.28 24.81
C SER A 10 -28.61 -55.85 23.83
N GLY A 11 -28.13 -56.42 22.72
CA GLY A 11 -28.78 -57.46 21.92
C GLY A 11 -27.73 -58.25 21.12
N ALA A 12 -27.76 -59.58 21.21
CA ALA A 12 -26.85 -60.58 20.63
C ALA A 12 -27.67 -61.51 19.68
N PRO A 13 -27.22 -62.73 19.27
CA PRO A 13 -26.06 -63.17 18.47
C PRO A 13 -26.47 -64.19 17.36
N ALA A 14 -25.52 -65.05 16.91
CA ALA A 14 -25.60 -66.38 16.27
C ALA A 14 -25.08 -66.40 14.81
N ASN A 15 -24.40 -67.41 14.23
CA ASN A 15 -23.81 -68.72 14.61
C ASN A 15 -22.90 -69.11 13.40
N GLY A 16 -21.73 -69.76 13.54
CA GLY A 16 -21.53 -71.23 13.49
C GLY A 16 -20.41 -71.56 12.49
N GLY A 17 -19.33 -72.25 12.91
CA GLY A 17 -18.91 -73.62 12.48
C GLY A 17 -18.06 -73.61 11.19
N GLU A 18 -16.98 -74.34 10.91
CA GLU A 18 -16.25 -75.51 11.45
C GLU A 18 -14.85 -75.54 10.70
N VAL A 19 -13.68 -75.79 11.34
CA VAL A 19 -12.92 -77.08 11.52
C VAL A 19 -11.83 -77.41 10.45
N LEU A 20 -10.56 -77.54 10.93
CA LEU A 20 -9.36 -78.35 10.53
C LEU A 20 -8.77 -78.22 9.09
N SER A 21 -7.47 -77.98 8.86
CA SER A 21 -6.17 -78.65 9.18
C SER A 21 -5.62 -79.43 7.99
N GLY A 22 -4.36 -79.15 7.59
CA GLY A 22 -3.63 -79.89 6.57
C GLY A 22 -2.29 -79.24 6.24
N ALA A 23 -1.19 -79.91 6.61
CA ALA A 23 0.20 -79.50 6.39
C ALA A 23 0.86 -80.35 5.29
N THR A 24 1.80 -79.75 4.53
CA THR A 24 2.96 -80.29 3.74
C THR A 24 3.22 -79.32 2.57
N ALA A 25 4.40 -79.03 2.02
CA ALA A 25 5.82 -79.30 2.24
C ALA A 25 6.59 -78.45 1.18
N ILE A 26 7.70 -77.81 1.58
CA ILE A 26 9.01 -77.55 0.89
C ILE A 26 9.03 -77.33 -0.66
N ASP A 27 9.54 -76.18 -1.16
CA ASP A 27 10.89 -76.04 -1.81
C ASP A 27 11.11 -74.70 -2.58
N ASP A 28 12.32 -74.16 -2.37
CA ASP A 28 13.24 -73.34 -3.17
C ASP A 28 13.02 -71.94 -3.83
N HIS A 29 13.98 -71.07 -3.46
CA HIS A 29 14.70 -70.00 -4.16
C HIS A 29 14.01 -69.03 -5.16
N HIS A 30 14.03 -67.70 -4.86
CA HIS A 30 14.89 -66.71 -5.55
C HIS A 30 14.69 -65.23 -5.12
N HIS A 31 15.84 -64.57 -4.92
CA HIS A 31 16.21 -63.16 -5.12
C HIS A 31 15.60 -61.97 -4.32
N HIS A 32 16.52 -61.34 -3.58
CA HIS A 32 16.51 -59.97 -3.06
C HIS A 32 15.96 -58.91 -4.02
N LYS A 33 14.94 -58.17 -3.57
CA LYS A 33 14.82 -56.72 -3.82
C LYS A 33 14.46 -56.00 -2.52
N ARG A 34 15.48 -55.33 -1.96
CA ARG A 34 15.40 -54.47 -0.78
C ARG A 34 14.54 -53.25 -1.14
N SER A 35 13.27 -53.25 -0.73
CA SER A 35 12.38 -52.10 -0.84
C SER A 35 12.88 -51.00 0.11
N ARG A 36 13.57 -50.00 -0.45
CA ARG A 36 13.91 -48.77 0.27
C ARG A 36 12.65 -47.92 0.37
N ASN A 37 11.97 -48.01 1.51
CA ASN A 37 10.89 -47.10 1.87
C ASN A 37 11.50 -45.71 2.11
N SER A 38 11.64 -44.92 1.06
CA SER A 38 11.98 -43.49 1.16
C SER A 38 10.74 -42.76 1.65
N SER A 39 10.62 -42.64 2.97
CA SER A 39 9.70 -41.73 3.62
C SER A 39 10.07 -40.30 3.23
N SER A 40 9.52 -39.85 2.11
CA SER A 40 9.52 -38.46 1.69
C SER A 40 8.68 -37.71 2.71
N ARG A 41 9.37 -37.14 3.71
CA ARG A 41 8.79 -36.09 4.57
C ARG A 41 8.34 -34.96 3.64
N ARG A 42 7.08 -34.99 3.23
CA ARG A 42 6.37 -33.81 2.76
C ARG A 42 6.37 -32.84 3.93
N HIS A 43 7.39 -31.99 3.97
CA HIS A 43 7.37 -30.80 4.82
C HIS A 43 6.26 -29.94 4.24
N SER A 44 5.05 -30.07 4.80
CA SER A 44 4.06 -29.00 4.77
C SER A 44 4.82 -27.77 5.26
N LYS A 45 5.15 -26.89 4.32
CA LYS A 45 5.79 -25.62 4.60
C LYS A 45 4.72 -24.82 5.33
N SER A 46 4.64 -24.97 6.65
CA SER A 46 3.85 -24.08 7.49
C SER A 46 4.34 -22.68 7.15
N GLU A 47 3.48 -21.84 6.60
CA GLU A 47 3.81 -20.43 6.43
C GLU A 47 4.21 -19.89 7.79
N ASP A 48 5.50 -19.60 7.93
CA ASP A 48 6.03 -18.97 9.12
C ASP A 48 5.44 -17.57 9.19
N THR A 49 4.48 -17.40 10.10
CA THR A 49 3.71 -16.16 10.27
C THR A 49 4.57 -15.04 10.86
N SER A 50 5.72 -15.39 11.47
CA SER A 50 6.64 -14.42 12.04
C SER A 50 7.43 -13.66 10.97
N PHE A 51 7.79 -12.42 11.27
CA PHE A 51 8.65 -11.60 10.42
C PHE A 51 10.11 -12.07 10.48
N SER A 52 10.77 -12.12 9.32
CA SER A 52 12.19 -12.45 9.20
C SER A 52 12.98 -11.33 8.50
N VAL A 53 13.91 -10.70 9.24
CA VAL A 53 14.87 -9.72 8.70
C VAL A 53 15.61 -10.26 7.48
N LYS A 54 16.04 -11.52 7.53
CA LYS A 54 16.77 -12.17 6.43
C LYS A 54 15.91 -12.27 5.16
N LYS A 55 14.63 -12.62 5.29
CA LYS A 55 13.70 -12.67 4.14
C LYS A 55 13.42 -11.26 3.61
N CYS A 56 13.21 -10.30 4.50
CA CYS A 56 12.96 -8.90 4.13
C CYS A 56 14.13 -8.28 3.31
N LEU A 57 15.37 -8.56 3.72
CA LEU A 57 16.57 -8.13 3.00
C LEU A 57 16.78 -8.89 1.68
N ALA A 58 16.46 -10.20 1.64
CA ALA A 58 16.51 -10.97 0.40
C ALA A 58 15.49 -10.44 -0.62
N TRP A 59 14.28 -10.10 -0.16
CA TRP A 59 13.24 -9.52 -0.97
C TRP A 59 13.64 -8.15 -1.54
N PHE A 60 14.29 -7.29 -0.74
CA PHE A 60 14.83 -6.01 -1.23
C PHE A 60 15.77 -6.19 -2.42
N LYS A 61 16.66 -7.20 -2.36
CA LYS A 61 17.65 -7.48 -3.40
C LYS A 61 17.03 -7.88 -4.75
N GLU A 62 15.76 -8.27 -4.78
CA GLU A 62 15.03 -8.56 -6.02
C GLU A 62 14.65 -7.30 -6.82
N TYR A 63 14.86 -6.11 -6.24
CA TYR A 63 14.55 -4.81 -6.84
C TYR A 63 15.78 -3.89 -6.97
N THR A 64 16.96 -4.40 -6.66
CA THR A 64 18.22 -3.65 -6.74
C THR A 64 19.15 -4.22 -7.81
N THR A 65 20.10 -3.43 -8.25
CA THR A 65 21.13 -3.86 -9.21
C THR A 65 22.43 -4.21 -8.50
N ALA A 66 23.36 -4.87 -9.21
CA ALA A 66 24.69 -5.15 -8.68
C ALA A 66 25.52 -3.87 -8.44
N SER A 67 25.26 -2.81 -9.20
CA SER A 67 25.91 -1.51 -9.03
C SER A 67 25.33 -0.69 -7.88
N GLU A 68 24.05 -0.88 -7.55
CA GLU A 68 23.35 -0.15 -6.49
C GLU A 68 22.63 -1.12 -5.53
N PRO A 69 23.37 -1.95 -4.77
CA PRO A 69 22.77 -3.01 -3.95
C PRO A 69 22.00 -2.51 -2.71
N ASP A 70 22.22 -1.25 -2.32
CA ASP A 70 21.66 -0.66 -1.12
C ASP A 70 20.53 0.36 -1.40
N VAL A 71 20.18 0.54 -2.68
CA VAL A 71 19.15 1.49 -3.14
C VAL A 71 18.28 0.83 -4.20
N LEU A 72 16.97 0.81 -3.95
CA LEU A 72 15.95 0.54 -4.95
C LEU A 72 15.67 1.87 -5.67
N GLY A 73 15.95 1.94 -6.97
CA GLY A 73 15.67 3.09 -7.83
C GLY A 73 14.39 2.93 -8.67
N PRO A 74 14.13 3.83 -9.64
CA PRO A 74 12.88 3.86 -10.41
C PRO A 74 12.51 2.53 -11.08
N GLU A 75 13.46 1.85 -11.73
CA GLU A 75 13.23 0.55 -12.37
C GLU A 75 12.81 -0.53 -11.36
N GLY A 76 13.47 -0.54 -10.20
CA GLY A 76 13.11 -1.43 -9.09
C GLY A 76 11.76 -1.09 -8.47
N MET A 77 11.40 0.20 -8.43
CA MET A 77 10.11 0.69 -7.94
C MET A 77 8.97 0.20 -8.83
N GLU A 78 9.12 0.26 -10.15
CA GLU A 78 8.12 -0.26 -11.08
C GLU A 78 7.85 -1.76 -10.85
N LYS A 79 8.93 -2.56 -10.75
CA LYS A 79 8.82 -3.99 -10.46
C LYS A 79 8.20 -4.25 -9.07
N PHE A 80 8.58 -3.48 -8.05
CA PHE A 80 8.02 -3.60 -6.71
C PHE A 80 6.51 -3.33 -6.72
N CYS A 81 6.08 -2.22 -7.33
CA CYS A 81 4.68 -1.86 -7.53
C CYS A 81 3.89 -2.97 -8.24
N GLN A 82 4.46 -3.53 -9.32
CA GLN A 82 3.87 -4.65 -10.05
C GLN A 82 3.70 -5.89 -9.14
N ASP A 83 4.74 -6.28 -8.41
CA ASP A 83 4.72 -7.47 -7.54
C ASP A 83 3.70 -7.36 -6.41
N ILE A 84 3.46 -6.14 -5.89
CA ILE A 84 2.42 -5.90 -4.87
C ILE A 84 1.05 -5.58 -5.45
N GLY A 85 0.90 -5.52 -6.78
CA GLY A 85 -0.38 -5.29 -7.46
C GLY A 85 -0.92 -3.88 -7.28
N VAL A 86 -0.03 -2.87 -7.28
CA VAL A 86 -0.37 -1.47 -7.05
C VAL A 86 0.24 -0.61 -8.16
N ASP A 87 -0.51 0.38 -8.63
CA ASP A 87 0.01 1.40 -9.55
C ASP A 87 1.01 2.33 -8.82
N PRO A 88 2.17 2.69 -9.40
CA PRO A 88 3.11 3.64 -8.80
C PRO A 88 2.49 4.97 -8.33
N GLU A 89 1.44 5.45 -8.99
CA GLU A 89 0.71 6.68 -8.64
C GLU A 89 -0.40 6.47 -7.60
N ASN A 90 -0.63 5.23 -7.17
CA ASN A 90 -1.64 4.93 -6.17
C ASN A 90 -1.28 5.55 -4.81
N VAL A 91 -2.25 6.19 -4.16
CA VAL A 91 -2.05 6.84 -2.85
C VAL A 91 -1.45 5.92 -1.78
N VAL A 92 -1.71 4.60 -1.85
CA VAL A 92 -1.13 3.64 -0.90
C VAL A 92 0.39 3.58 -0.97
N MET A 93 1.00 3.85 -2.14
CA MET A 93 2.46 3.92 -2.28
C MET A 93 3.05 5.06 -1.45
N LEU A 94 2.36 6.20 -1.39
CA LEU A 94 2.74 7.31 -0.53
C LEU A 94 2.63 6.95 0.96
N VAL A 95 1.61 6.15 1.34
CA VAL A 95 1.48 5.64 2.71
C VAL A 95 2.64 4.69 3.05
N ILE A 96 3.00 3.79 2.14
CA ILE A 96 4.14 2.87 2.31
C ILE A 96 5.45 3.65 2.47
N ALA A 97 5.70 4.62 1.59
CA ALA A 97 6.86 5.51 1.67
C ALA A 97 6.92 6.26 3.01
N TYR A 98 5.78 6.78 3.47
CA TYR A 98 5.67 7.43 4.78
C TYR A 98 6.00 6.48 5.93
N LYS A 99 5.53 5.23 5.89
CA LYS A 99 5.83 4.20 6.91
C LYS A 99 7.31 3.80 6.91
N MET A 100 7.95 3.78 5.74
CA MET A 100 9.39 3.57 5.61
C MET A 100 10.22 4.80 6.05
N GLY A 101 9.60 5.97 6.11
CA GLY A 101 10.30 7.23 6.34
C GLY A 101 11.21 7.60 5.16
N ALA A 102 10.78 7.25 3.94
CA ALA A 102 11.56 7.45 2.74
C ALA A 102 11.84 8.94 2.48
N LYS A 103 13.06 9.27 2.09
CA LYS A 103 13.46 10.68 1.93
C LYS A 103 13.30 11.22 0.52
N GLN A 104 13.13 10.35 -0.48
CA GLN A 104 13.14 10.75 -1.88
C GLN A 104 12.15 9.93 -2.70
N MET A 105 11.29 10.61 -3.45
CA MET A 105 10.35 9.99 -4.37
C MET A 105 11.07 9.17 -5.45
N GLY A 106 10.58 7.96 -5.69
CA GLY A 106 11.16 7.02 -6.66
C GLY A 106 12.32 6.18 -6.13
N PHE A 107 12.76 6.39 -4.88
CA PHE A 107 13.89 5.67 -4.30
C PHE A 107 13.58 5.17 -2.89
N PHE A 108 14.04 3.95 -2.57
CA PHE A 108 14.10 3.44 -1.21
C PHE A 108 15.49 2.91 -0.89
N THR A 109 16.06 3.34 0.22
CA THR A 109 17.27 2.73 0.76
C THR A 109 16.95 1.42 1.48
N GLN A 110 17.94 0.53 1.58
CA GLN A 110 17.81 -0.72 2.33
C GLN A 110 17.43 -0.46 3.81
N GLU A 111 17.92 0.64 4.40
CA GLU A 111 17.60 1.03 5.78
C GLU A 111 16.11 1.41 5.93
N GLU A 112 15.60 2.30 5.06
CA GLU A 112 14.19 2.72 5.04
C GLU A 112 13.27 1.51 4.82
N TRP A 113 13.62 0.65 3.85
CA TRP A 113 12.90 -0.59 3.56
C TRP A 113 12.85 -1.51 4.77
N LEU A 114 14.00 -1.86 5.35
CA LEU A 114 14.07 -2.79 6.46
C LEU A 114 13.34 -2.24 7.69
N LYS A 115 13.54 -0.97 8.02
CA LYS A 115 12.86 -0.32 9.14
C LYS A 115 11.33 -0.36 8.94
N GLY A 116 10.85 0.20 7.84
CA GLY A 116 9.41 0.32 7.59
C GLY A 116 8.71 -1.03 7.51
N LEU A 117 9.32 -2.01 6.86
CA LEU A 117 8.73 -3.34 6.71
C LEU A 117 8.85 -4.22 7.96
N THR A 118 9.82 -3.93 8.83
CA THR A 118 9.84 -4.49 10.19
C THR A 118 8.66 -3.94 10.99
N ASP A 119 8.44 -2.62 10.97
CA ASP A 119 7.30 -1.99 11.67
C ASP A 119 5.95 -2.50 11.11
N LEU A 120 5.88 -2.70 9.80
CA LEU A 120 4.72 -3.30 9.14
C LEU A 120 4.65 -4.82 9.27
N GLN A 121 5.63 -5.50 9.84
CA GLN A 121 5.69 -6.97 9.95
C GLN A 121 5.49 -7.68 8.59
N CYS A 122 6.11 -7.15 7.53
CA CYS A 122 6.01 -7.65 6.16
C CYS A 122 7.39 -8.02 5.63
N ASP A 123 7.67 -9.31 5.43
CA ASP A 123 8.94 -9.79 4.85
C ASP A 123 8.77 -10.39 3.45
N SER A 124 7.62 -10.14 2.80
CA SER A 124 7.30 -10.56 1.44
C SER A 124 6.21 -9.69 0.81
N ALA A 125 6.13 -9.71 -0.53
CA ALA A 125 5.08 -9.03 -1.28
C ALA A 125 3.67 -9.45 -0.84
N HIS A 126 3.45 -10.76 -0.64
CA HIS A 126 2.16 -11.29 -0.18
C HIS A 126 1.73 -10.73 1.19
N LYS A 127 2.66 -10.63 2.16
CA LYS A 127 2.33 -10.04 3.47
C LYS A 127 1.96 -8.56 3.34
N LEU A 128 2.67 -7.81 2.48
CA LEU A 128 2.37 -6.41 2.24
C LEU A 128 1.04 -6.21 1.51
N GLN A 129 0.74 -7.03 0.49
CA GLN A 129 -0.54 -7.09 -0.22
C GLN A 129 -1.72 -7.23 0.74
N ASN A 130 -1.61 -8.17 1.69
CA ASN A 130 -2.63 -8.40 2.72
C ASN A 130 -2.83 -7.21 3.69
N LYS A 131 -1.92 -6.22 3.70
CA LYS A 131 -2.03 -5.01 4.51
C LYS A 131 -2.42 -3.76 3.72
N LEU A 132 -2.48 -3.81 2.38
CA LEU A 132 -2.74 -2.64 1.55
C LEU A 132 -4.05 -1.93 1.93
N GLU A 133 -5.12 -2.69 2.22
CA GLU A 133 -6.39 -2.09 2.60
C GLU A 133 -6.33 -1.38 3.95
N ASN A 134 -5.64 -1.99 4.92
CA ASN A 134 -5.40 -1.34 6.21
C ASN A 134 -4.57 -0.06 6.03
N LEU A 135 -3.53 -0.09 5.19
CA LEU A 135 -2.71 1.09 4.90
C LEU A 135 -3.52 2.21 4.24
N ARG A 136 -4.41 1.89 3.29
CA ARG A 136 -5.34 2.87 2.71
C ARG A 136 -6.26 3.46 3.77
N SER A 137 -6.79 2.62 4.66
CA SER A 137 -7.71 3.08 5.71
C SER A 137 -7.08 4.09 6.69
N LEU A 138 -5.75 4.12 6.82
CA LEU A 138 -5.05 5.12 7.65
C LEU A 138 -5.30 6.55 7.17
N LEU A 139 -5.60 6.75 5.89
CA LEU A 139 -5.90 8.08 5.33
C LEU A 139 -7.28 8.61 5.73
N ASN A 140 -8.13 7.77 6.34
CA ASN A 140 -9.41 8.22 6.89
C ASN A 140 -9.23 8.96 8.23
N ASP A 141 -8.11 8.77 8.92
CA ASP A 141 -7.78 9.53 10.12
C ASP A 141 -7.26 10.93 9.72
N PRO A 142 -7.92 12.03 10.15
CA PRO A 142 -7.55 13.37 9.72
C PRO A 142 -6.14 13.81 10.15
N TYR A 143 -5.64 13.30 11.28
CA TYR A 143 -4.30 13.61 11.80
C TYR A 143 -3.23 12.86 11.01
N ILE A 144 -3.45 11.57 10.75
CA ILE A 144 -2.55 10.76 9.92
C ILE A 144 -2.53 11.31 8.49
N PHE A 145 -3.70 11.63 7.92
CA PHE A 145 -3.79 12.25 6.60
C PHE A 145 -3.00 13.57 6.55
N LYS A 146 -3.17 14.45 7.54
CA LYS A 146 -2.43 15.72 7.61
C LYS A 146 -0.92 15.50 7.72
N ALA A 147 -0.47 14.48 8.45
CA ALA A 147 0.93 14.12 8.55
C ALA A 147 1.50 13.62 7.21
N ILE A 148 0.79 12.72 6.52
CA ILE A 148 1.18 12.20 5.20
C ILE A 148 1.18 13.31 4.14
N TYR A 149 0.16 14.15 4.14
CA TYR A 149 0.07 15.30 3.24
C TYR A 149 1.25 16.27 3.44
N ARG A 150 1.66 16.54 4.69
CA ARG A 150 2.83 17.39 4.94
C ARG A 150 4.14 16.72 4.53
N TYR A 151 4.25 15.41 4.78
CA TYR A 151 5.40 14.61 4.37
C TYR A 151 5.58 14.56 2.85
N SER A 152 4.50 14.46 2.08
CA SER A 152 4.56 14.33 0.62
C SER A 152 5.29 15.49 -0.05
N TYR A 153 5.25 16.68 0.56
CA TYR A 153 6.00 17.84 0.09
C TYR A 153 7.51 17.62 0.09
N ASP A 154 8.04 17.11 1.21
CA ASP A 154 9.47 16.82 1.33
C ASP A 154 9.90 15.62 0.51
N PHE A 155 9.02 14.63 0.43
CA PHE A 155 9.25 13.41 -0.31
C PHE A 155 9.38 13.66 -1.82
N ALA A 156 8.54 14.54 -2.39
CA ALA A 156 8.44 14.73 -3.83
C ALA A 156 9.27 15.88 -4.40
N ARG A 157 9.80 16.78 -3.56
CA ARG A 157 10.69 17.84 -4.03
C ARG A 157 12.11 17.31 -4.21
N ASP A 158 12.85 17.90 -5.15
CA ASP A 158 14.28 17.64 -5.27
C ASP A 158 15.03 18.09 -4.02
N LYS A 159 16.05 17.32 -3.61
CA LYS A 159 16.80 17.56 -2.36
C LYS A 159 17.42 18.96 -2.29
N ASP A 160 17.80 19.51 -3.43
CA ASP A 160 18.44 20.82 -3.54
C ASP A 160 17.42 21.96 -3.66
N GLN A 161 16.13 21.66 -3.80
CA GLN A 161 15.07 22.63 -4.00
C GLN A 161 14.25 22.86 -2.74
N ARG A 162 13.93 24.12 -2.47
CA ARG A 162 13.06 24.51 -1.34
C ARG A 162 11.57 24.48 -1.68
N SER A 163 11.24 24.27 -2.95
CA SER A 163 9.89 24.32 -3.50
C SER A 163 9.61 23.09 -4.35
N LEU A 164 8.33 22.75 -4.48
CA LEU A 164 7.85 21.65 -5.33
C LEU A 164 7.49 22.20 -6.71
N GLU A 165 7.86 21.53 -7.79
CA GLU A 165 7.41 21.94 -9.12
C GLU A 165 5.88 21.83 -9.22
N THR A 166 5.25 22.80 -9.89
CA THR A 166 3.79 22.85 -10.04
C THR A 166 3.22 21.60 -10.71
N GLY A 167 3.92 21.01 -11.69
CA GLY A 167 3.50 19.73 -12.30
C GLY A 167 3.37 18.61 -11.25
N THR A 168 4.42 18.42 -10.45
CA THR A 168 4.45 17.42 -9.37
C THR A 168 3.42 17.74 -8.27
N ALA A 169 3.26 19.01 -7.91
CA ALA A 169 2.25 19.44 -6.94
C ALA A 169 0.84 19.07 -7.42
N ARG A 170 0.51 19.35 -8.69
CA ARG A 170 -0.79 19.00 -9.29
C ARG A 170 -1.05 17.50 -9.30
N ALA A 171 -0.04 16.69 -9.67
CA ALA A 171 -0.14 15.23 -9.63
C ALA A 171 -0.41 14.72 -8.21
N LEU A 172 0.37 15.18 -7.21
CA LEU A 172 0.16 14.82 -5.81
C LEU A 172 -1.21 15.22 -5.29
N LEU A 173 -1.70 16.42 -5.63
CA LEU A 173 -3.05 16.85 -5.25
C LEU A 173 -4.13 15.95 -5.87
N GLY A 174 -3.90 15.44 -7.08
CA GLY A 174 -4.77 14.46 -7.72
C GLY A 174 -4.91 13.17 -6.93
N VAL A 175 -3.81 12.71 -6.34
CA VAL A 175 -3.75 11.48 -5.56
C VAL A 175 -4.26 11.70 -4.12
N LEU A 176 -3.89 12.81 -3.49
CA LEU A 176 -4.20 13.10 -2.07
C LEU A 176 -5.59 13.69 -1.85
N LEU A 177 -6.07 14.54 -2.76
CA LEU A 177 -7.35 15.24 -2.64
C LEU A 177 -8.30 14.93 -3.82
N PRO A 178 -8.53 13.66 -4.18
CA PRO A 178 -9.27 13.29 -5.38
C PRO A 178 -10.73 13.80 -5.36
N ARG A 179 -11.31 13.92 -4.16
CA ARG A 179 -12.70 14.34 -3.94
C ARG A 179 -12.89 15.84 -3.70
N TRP A 180 -11.79 16.61 -3.66
CA TRP A 180 -11.91 18.05 -3.46
C TRP A 180 -12.39 18.73 -4.76
N ALA A 181 -13.60 19.29 -4.73
CA ALA A 181 -14.28 19.77 -5.92
C ALA A 181 -13.58 20.96 -6.62
N LEU A 182 -12.82 21.79 -5.90
CA LEU A 182 -12.05 22.89 -6.49
C LEU A 182 -10.68 22.46 -7.03
N ARG A 183 -10.26 21.21 -6.80
CA ARG A 183 -8.95 20.70 -7.26
C ARG A 183 -8.76 20.84 -8.78
N PRO A 184 -9.71 20.48 -9.66
CA PRO A 184 -9.52 20.63 -11.11
C PRO A 184 -9.28 22.09 -11.49
N ALA A 185 -10.10 23.01 -10.95
CA ALA A 185 -9.94 24.44 -11.16
C ALA A 185 -8.59 24.97 -10.66
N LEU A 186 -8.14 24.57 -9.47
CA LEU A 186 -6.81 24.94 -8.96
C LEU A 186 -5.70 24.39 -9.86
N SER A 187 -5.83 23.15 -10.33
CA SER A 187 -4.89 22.54 -11.27
C SER A 187 -4.80 23.35 -12.57
N ASP A 188 -5.93 23.80 -13.11
CA ASP A 188 -5.98 24.58 -14.35
C ASP A 188 -5.40 25.98 -14.15
N PHE A 189 -5.73 26.65 -13.03
CA PHE A 189 -5.13 27.91 -12.63
C PHE A 189 -3.60 27.81 -12.58
N LEU A 190 -3.08 26.83 -11.84
CA LEU A 190 -1.64 26.59 -11.72
C LEU A 190 -0.96 26.24 -13.05
N ALA A 191 -1.69 25.62 -13.99
CA ALA A 191 -1.17 25.31 -15.32
C ALA A 191 -1.12 26.56 -16.24
N ARG A 192 -2.10 27.45 -16.13
CA ARG A 192 -2.20 28.68 -16.94
C ARG A 192 -1.27 29.77 -16.44
N GLU A 193 -1.16 29.91 -15.12
CA GLU A 193 -0.52 31.05 -14.50
C GLU A 193 1.00 30.89 -14.40
N ARG A 194 1.73 31.48 -15.36
CA ARG A 194 3.18 31.25 -15.55
C ARG A 194 4.05 31.73 -14.39
N ARG A 195 3.55 32.60 -13.50
CA ARG A 195 4.28 33.02 -12.29
C ARG A 195 4.36 31.91 -11.23
N TYR A 196 3.42 30.96 -11.24
CA TYR A 196 3.38 29.84 -10.30
C TYR A 196 4.02 28.58 -10.87
N ARG A 197 5.34 28.64 -11.11
CA ARG A 197 6.12 27.46 -11.56
C ARG A 197 6.45 26.48 -10.43
N VAL A 198 6.42 26.96 -9.20
CA VAL A 198 6.70 26.16 -8.01
C VAL A 198 5.72 26.49 -6.89
N VAL A 199 5.47 25.51 -6.03
CA VAL A 199 4.66 25.61 -4.81
C VAL A 199 5.60 25.47 -3.61
N ASN A 200 5.60 26.46 -2.73
CA ASN A 200 6.38 26.41 -1.50
C ASN A 200 5.63 25.66 -0.38
N ARG A 201 6.29 25.41 0.76
CA ARG A 201 5.71 24.64 1.87
C ARG A 201 4.47 25.29 2.46
N ASP A 202 4.48 26.60 2.59
CA ASP A 202 3.39 27.36 3.19
C ASP A 202 2.15 27.28 2.29
N GLN A 203 2.30 27.53 0.99
CA GLN A 203 1.28 27.35 -0.02
C GLN A 203 0.73 25.91 -0.02
N TRP A 204 1.61 24.90 0.00
CA TRP A 204 1.20 23.50 0.06
C TRP A 204 0.31 23.20 1.28
N CYS A 205 0.71 23.67 2.47
CA CYS A 205 -0.08 23.48 3.68
C CYS A 205 -1.43 24.21 3.63
N ASN A 206 -1.44 25.44 3.11
CA ASN A 206 -2.65 26.24 2.98
C ASN A 206 -3.62 25.67 1.95
N ILE A 207 -3.16 24.99 0.89
CA ILE A 207 -4.06 24.27 -0.03
C ILE A 207 -4.90 23.23 0.71
N LEU A 208 -4.32 22.49 1.67
CA LEU A 208 -5.09 21.53 2.47
C LEU A 208 -6.11 22.24 3.36
N GLU A 209 -5.74 23.34 4.01
CA GLU A 209 -6.65 24.09 4.86
C GLU A 209 -7.79 24.70 4.05
N PHE A 210 -7.46 25.30 2.91
CA PHE A 210 -8.43 25.85 1.95
C PHE A 210 -9.40 24.77 1.48
N SER A 211 -8.90 23.57 1.15
CA SER A 211 -9.76 22.44 0.72
C SER A 211 -10.79 21.99 1.76
N ARG A 212 -10.56 22.32 3.04
CA ARG A 212 -11.40 21.92 4.17
C ARG A 212 -12.34 23.04 4.64
N THR A 213 -12.00 24.29 4.39
CA THR A 213 -12.68 25.47 4.97
C THR A 213 -13.44 26.30 3.93
N VAL A 214 -13.00 26.28 2.67
CA VAL A 214 -13.61 27.04 1.58
C VAL A 214 -14.56 26.15 0.78
N ASP A 215 -15.83 26.55 0.73
CA ASP A 215 -16.86 25.83 -0.02
C ASP A 215 -16.72 26.02 -1.54
N THR A 216 -17.41 25.18 -2.31
CA THR A 216 -17.28 25.17 -3.78
C THR A 216 -17.79 26.44 -4.46
N GLN A 217 -18.69 27.18 -3.81
CA GLN A 217 -19.21 28.47 -4.27
C GLN A 217 -18.36 29.65 -3.80
N LEU A 218 -17.33 29.42 -2.98
CA LEU A 218 -16.41 30.44 -2.44
C LEU A 218 -17.12 31.46 -1.54
N ASN A 219 -18.22 31.07 -0.88
CA ASN A 219 -18.99 31.92 0.02
C ASN A 219 -18.34 32.02 1.40
N SER A 220 -17.68 30.94 1.86
CA SER A 220 -16.93 30.91 3.11
C SER A 220 -15.49 31.42 2.99
N TYR A 221 -15.09 31.89 1.80
CA TYR A 221 -13.78 32.49 1.58
C TYR A 221 -13.74 33.92 2.14
N ASP A 222 -12.74 34.19 2.98
CA ASP A 222 -12.45 35.50 3.55
C ASP A 222 -11.24 36.13 2.85
N ALA A 223 -11.46 37.26 2.16
CA ALA A 223 -10.42 37.97 1.43
C ALA A 223 -9.46 38.76 2.35
N ASP A 224 -9.88 39.04 3.59
CA ASP A 224 -9.02 39.64 4.61
C ASP A 224 -8.28 38.57 5.44
N GLY A 225 -8.50 37.29 5.12
CA GLY A 225 -7.83 36.15 5.74
C GLY A 225 -6.34 36.10 5.42
N ALA A 226 -5.56 35.40 6.27
CA ALA A 226 -4.12 35.22 6.10
C ALA A 226 -3.77 34.10 5.08
N TRP A 227 -4.44 34.10 3.93
CA TRP A 227 -4.14 33.15 2.86
C TRP A 227 -2.90 33.57 2.07
N PRO A 228 -2.15 32.62 1.49
CA PRO A 228 -1.11 32.96 0.53
C PRO A 228 -1.74 33.61 -0.70
N VAL A 229 -1.10 34.67 -1.22
CA VAL A 229 -1.52 35.43 -2.42
C VAL A 229 -1.94 34.53 -3.60
N MET A 230 -1.29 33.38 -3.76
CA MET A 230 -1.62 32.39 -4.79
C MET A 230 -3.06 31.87 -4.69
N LEU A 231 -3.58 31.65 -3.48
CA LEU A 231 -4.96 31.21 -3.25
C LEU A 231 -5.94 32.37 -3.42
N ASP A 232 -5.56 33.59 -3.05
CA ASP A 232 -6.39 34.79 -3.26
C ASP A 232 -6.63 35.02 -4.75
N GLU A 233 -5.55 35.01 -5.53
CA GLU A 233 -5.61 35.18 -6.98
C GLU A 233 -6.29 33.98 -7.67
N PHE A 234 -6.21 32.77 -7.10
CA PHE A 234 -6.99 31.62 -7.57
C PHE A 234 -8.50 31.87 -7.40
N VAL A 235 -8.93 32.42 -6.26
CA VAL A 235 -10.33 32.77 -6.02
C VAL A 235 -10.81 33.85 -6.97
N GLU A 236 -10.03 34.90 -7.17
CA GLU A 236 -10.34 35.97 -8.12
C GLU A 236 -10.48 35.42 -9.54
N TRP A 237 -9.51 34.61 -9.98
CA TRP A 237 -9.53 33.95 -11.28
C TRP A 237 -10.77 33.07 -11.45
N LEU A 238 -11.09 32.24 -10.47
CA LEU A 238 -12.23 31.31 -10.55
C LEU A 238 -13.58 32.05 -10.58
N ARG A 239 -13.70 33.18 -9.86
CA ARG A 239 -14.89 34.05 -9.94
C ARG A 239 -15.03 34.66 -11.33
N ALA A 240 -13.93 35.11 -11.93
CA ALA A 240 -13.92 35.68 -13.28
C ALA A 240 -14.31 34.65 -14.35
N GLU A 241 -13.75 33.43 -14.31
CA GLU A 241 -14.10 32.36 -15.26
C GLU A 241 -15.60 32.02 -15.18
N ARG A 242 -16.15 31.88 -13.97
CA ARG A 242 -17.59 31.59 -13.77
C ARG A 242 -18.50 32.72 -14.27
N ALA A 243 -18.08 33.97 -14.11
CA ALA A 243 -18.82 35.11 -14.64
C ALA A 243 -18.76 35.18 -16.18
N GLY A 244 -17.62 34.82 -16.77
CA GLY A 244 -17.44 34.71 -18.21
C GLY A 244 -18.32 33.64 -18.84
N ASP A 245 -18.40 32.45 -18.21
CA ASP A 245 -19.27 31.35 -18.65
C ASP A 245 -20.76 31.73 -18.56
N ALA A 246 -21.16 32.47 -17.52
CA ALA A 246 -22.55 32.93 -17.37
C ALA A 246 -22.96 33.99 -18.41
N ALA A 247 -22.00 34.71 -18.99
CA ALA A 247 -22.25 35.76 -19.98
C ALA A 247 -22.36 35.24 -21.43
N MET A 248 -22.05 33.96 -21.69
CA MET A 248 -22.16 33.31 -22.99
C MET A 248 -23.45 32.46 -23.07
N PRO A 249 -24.60 32.99 -23.54
CA PRO A 249 -25.78 32.16 -23.72
C PRO A 249 -25.51 31.09 -24.78
N ALA A 250 -25.93 29.85 -24.49
CA ALA A 250 -25.84 28.73 -25.42
C ALA A 250 -26.48 29.11 -26.76
N ALA A 251 -25.66 29.20 -27.81
CA ALA A 251 -26.15 29.32 -29.18
C ALA A 251 -27.02 28.07 -29.46
N SER A 252 -28.33 28.30 -29.60
CA SER A 252 -29.34 27.29 -29.92
C SER A 252 -29.20 26.80 -31.36
#